data_AF-A0A924K5S3-F1
#
_entry.id   AF-A0A924K5S3-F1
#
_cell.length_a   1.000
_cell.length_b   1.000
_cell.length_c   1.000
_cell.angle_alpha   90.00
_cell.angle_beta   90.00
_cell.angle_gamma   90.00
#
_symmetry.space_group_name_H-M   'P 1'
#
loop_
_entity.id
_entity.type
_entity.pdbx_description
1 polymer ?
#
loop_
_entity_poly.entity_id
_entity_poly.type
_entity_poly.pdbx_seq_one_letter_code
_entity_poly.pdbx_strand_id
1 'polypeptide(L)'
;MVFRRIEFWIEGDRGAQIRLEKQAWNAEKIRKKGIKWTLFLVLSFWIANVFLAYLISSDNLIRMVEEGPKNHLSTLIALLIFT
;
A
#
# COMPACT_ATOMS: atom_id res chain seq x y z
N MET A 1 -11.84 5.52 -3.59
CA MET A 1 -11.82 6.91 -4.11
C MET A 1 -10.44 7.58 -4.07
N VAL A 2 -9.53 7.20 -3.14
CA VAL A 2 -8.18 7.81 -3.02
C VAL A 2 -7.23 7.39 -4.15
N PHE A 3 -7.07 6.08 -4.39
CA PHE A 3 -6.21 5.55 -5.47
C PHE A 3 -6.58 6.09 -6.85
N ARG A 4 -7.89 6.18 -7.13
CA ARG A 4 -8.39 6.75 -8.39
C ARG A 4 -8.05 8.23 -8.54
N ARG A 5 -8.12 9.05 -7.47
CA ARG A 5 -7.71 10.47 -7.53
C ARG A 5 -6.21 10.63 -7.78
N ILE A 6 -5.39 9.77 -7.17
CA ILE A 6 -3.94 9.76 -7.37
C ILE A 6 -3.60 9.35 -8.81
N GLU A 7 -4.29 8.35 -9.34
CA GLU A 7 -4.12 7.93 -10.73
C GLU A 7 -4.48 9.03 -11.72
N PHE A 8 -5.59 9.76 -11.49
CA PHE A 8 -5.95 10.93 -12.30
C PHE A 8 -4.93 12.08 -12.18
N TRP A 9 -4.29 12.26 -11.04
CA TRP A 9 -3.23 13.27 -10.87
C TRP A 9 -1.93 12.91 -11.59
N ILE A 10 -1.63 11.61 -11.74
CA ILE A 10 -0.39 11.12 -12.38
C ILE A 10 -0.56 10.89 -13.88
N GLU A 11 -1.62 10.18 -14.27
CA GLU A 11 -1.88 9.76 -15.65
C GLU A 11 -2.89 10.67 -16.38
N GLY A 12 -3.61 11.52 -15.66
CA GLY A 12 -4.59 12.45 -16.22
C GLY A 12 -5.97 11.83 -16.46
N ASP A 13 -6.75 12.49 -17.31
CA ASP A 13 -8.11 12.07 -17.66
C ASP A 13 -8.13 10.77 -18.49
N ARG A 14 -9.30 10.15 -18.66
CA ARG A 14 -9.45 8.85 -19.35
C ARG A 14 -8.83 8.83 -20.75
N GLY A 15 -8.91 9.95 -21.47
CA GLY A 15 -8.27 10.11 -22.78
C GLY A 15 -6.74 10.13 -22.71
N ALA A 16 -6.16 10.69 -21.66
CA ALA A 16 -4.71 10.70 -21.44
C ALA A 16 -4.19 9.31 -21.06
N GLN A 17 -4.94 8.56 -20.24
CA GLN A 17 -4.63 7.18 -19.89
C GLN A 17 -4.61 6.27 -21.13
N ILE A 18 -5.65 6.34 -21.98
CA ILE A 18 -5.72 5.53 -23.21
C ILE A 18 -4.58 5.88 -24.18
N ARG A 19 -4.20 7.16 -24.28
CA ARG A 19 -3.05 7.59 -25.10
C ARG A 19 -1.73 7.06 -24.53
N LEU A 20 -1.55 7.14 -23.22
CA LEU A 20 -0.36 6.63 -22.52
C LEU A 20 -0.23 5.11 -22.66
N GLU A 21 -1.33 4.38 -22.63
CA GLU A 21 -1.35 2.93 -22.85
C GLU A 21 -0.97 2.54 -24.27
N LYS A 22 -1.51 3.26 -25.27
CA LYS A 22 -1.21 3.03 -26.69
C LYS A 22 0.17 3.52 -27.13
N GLN A 23 0.80 4.40 -26.37
CA GLN A 23 2.14 4.91 -26.64
C GLN A 23 3.21 3.83 -26.43
N ALA A 24 4.28 3.85 -27.22
CA ALA A 24 5.44 2.98 -27.02
C ALA A 24 6.08 3.18 -25.63
N TRP A 25 6.79 2.17 -25.13
CA TRP A 25 7.51 2.26 -23.85
C TRP A 25 8.68 3.24 -23.96
N ASN A 26 8.40 4.51 -23.64
CA ASN A 26 9.39 5.57 -23.55
C ASN A 26 9.65 5.96 -22.08
N ALA A 27 10.66 6.80 -21.86
CA ALA A 27 11.05 7.26 -20.51
C ALA A 27 9.88 7.94 -19.77
N GLU A 28 8.98 8.63 -20.49
CA GLU A 28 7.78 9.25 -19.92
C GLU A 28 6.79 8.22 -19.38
N LYS A 29 6.47 7.17 -20.16
CA LYS A 29 5.56 6.09 -19.77
C LYS A 29 6.09 5.31 -18.58
N ILE A 30 7.39 5.01 -18.58
CA ILE A 30 8.05 4.30 -17.48
C ILE A 30 8.00 5.14 -16.20
N ARG A 31 8.30 6.44 -16.28
CA ARG A 31 8.25 7.34 -15.12
C ARG A 31 6.85 7.47 -14.55
N LYS A 32 5.83 7.67 -15.40
CA LYS A 32 4.42 7.80 -14.98
C LYS A 32 3.92 6.52 -14.31
N LYS A 33 4.15 5.34 -14.92
CA LYS A 33 3.77 4.06 -14.32
C LYS A 33 4.56 3.75 -13.04
N GLY A 34 5.86 4.05 -13.02
CA GLY A 34 6.71 3.86 -11.85
C GLY A 34 6.23 4.69 -10.66
N ILE A 35 5.98 5.99 -10.86
CA ILE A 35 5.47 6.89 -9.80
C ILE A 35 4.13 6.38 -9.26
N LYS A 36 3.22 5.95 -10.14
CA LYS A 36 1.94 5.35 -9.73
C LYS A 36 2.14 4.12 -8.85
N TRP A 37 2.98 3.18 -9.26
CA TRP A 37 3.24 1.97 -8.48
C TRP A 37 3.91 2.28 -7.14
N THR A 38 4.89 3.18 -7.11
CA THR A 38 5.55 3.61 -5.86
C THR A 38 4.56 4.27 -4.91
N LEU A 39 3.72 5.20 -5.38
CA LEU A 39 2.71 5.85 -4.53
C LEU A 39 1.69 4.86 -4.00
N PHE A 40 1.26 3.91 -4.82
CA PHE A 40 0.29 2.89 -4.41
C PHE A 40 0.89 1.97 -3.35
N LEU A 41 2.15 1.56 -3.52
CA LEU A 41 2.87 0.73 -2.55
C LEU A 41 3.04 1.46 -1.21
N VAL A 42 3.44 2.74 -1.23
CA VAL A 42 3.58 3.54 -0.01
C VAL A 42 2.24 3.70 0.71
N LEU A 43 1.16 3.99 -0.03
CA LEU A 43 -0.17 4.15 0.56
C LEU A 43 -0.74 2.84 1.10
N SER A 44 -0.58 1.72 0.37
CA SER A 44 -1.03 0.42 0.86
C SER A 44 -0.26 0.02 2.12
N PHE A 45 1.05 0.24 2.14
CA PHE A 45 1.89 0.02 3.32
C PHE A 45 1.47 0.89 4.51
N TRP A 46 1.11 2.15 4.28
CA TRP A 46 0.64 3.01 5.37
C TRP A 46 -0.71 2.57 5.94
N ILE A 47 -1.68 2.27 5.08
CA ILE A 47 -3.00 1.77 5.48
C ILE A 47 -2.86 0.45 6.22
N ALA A 48 -1.91 -0.40 5.79
CA ALA A 48 -1.56 -1.64 6.46
C ALA A 48 -1.16 -1.45 7.91
N ASN A 49 -0.22 -0.54 8.14
CA ASN A 49 0.30 -0.24 9.46
C ASN A 49 -0.80 0.30 10.39
N VAL A 50 -1.67 1.17 9.88
CA VAL A 50 -2.79 1.72 10.66
C VAL A 50 -3.86 0.65 10.95
N PHE A 51 -4.18 -0.20 9.97
CA PHE A 51 -5.13 -1.29 10.16
C PHE A 51 -4.62 -2.32 11.18
N LEU A 52 -3.33 -2.64 11.12
CA LEU A 52 -2.65 -3.50 12.10
C LEU A 52 -2.71 -2.90 13.51
N ALA A 53 -2.47 -1.60 13.64
CA ALA A 53 -2.61 -0.88 14.92
C ALA A 53 -4.06 -0.88 15.46
N TYR A 54 -5.08 -0.97 14.58
CA TYR A 54 -6.49 -1.00 14.95
C TYR A 54 -6.97 -2.42 15.35
N LEU A 55 -6.47 -3.44 14.66
CA LEU A 55 -6.81 -4.84 14.89
C LEU A 55 -6.11 -5.39 16.15
N ILE A 56 -4.93 -4.84 16.48
CA ILE A 56 -4.29 -4.98 17.79
C ILE A 56 -4.99 -4.00 18.76
N SER A 57 -6.25 -4.29 19.09
CA SER A 57 -6.93 -3.63 20.21
C SER A 57 -6.26 -4.02 21.55
N SER A 58 -6.16 -3.03 22.44
CA SER A 58 -5.38 -2.93 23.68
C SER A 58 -5.41 -4.11 24.67
N ASP A 59 -6.32 -5.07 24.52
CA ASP A 59 -6.53 -6.17 25.48
C ASP A 59 -5.49 -7.30 25.39
N ASN A 60 -4.88 -7.51 24.22
CA ASN A 60 -3.82 -8.51 24.04
C ASN A 60 -2.42 -7.94 24.29
N LEU A 61 -2.23 -6.62 24.24
CA LEU A 61 -0.95 -5.96 24.55
C LEU A 61 -0.56 -6.13 26.03
N ILE A 62 -1.53 -6.08 26.94
CA ILE A 62 -1.31 -6.26 28.38
C ILE A 62 -0.90 -7.71 28.70
N ARG A 63 -1.53 -8.71 28.06
CA ARG A 63 -1.19 -10.14 28.22
C ARG A 63 0.15 -10.51 27.59
N MET A 64 0.54 -9.81 26.53
CA MET A 64 1.77 -10.05 25.76
C MET A 64 3.03 -9.55 26.48
N VAL A 65 2.90 -8.55 27.34
CA VAL A 65 3.97 -8.11 28.27
C VAL A 65 4.24 -9.16 29.36
N GLU A 66 3.26 -9.99 29.69
CA GLU A 66 3.34 -11.00 30.75
C GLU A 66 3.99 -12.33 30.29
N GLU A 67 3.87 -12.73 29.02
CA GLU A 67 4.21 -14.10 28.57
C GLU A 67 5.43 -14.25 27.63
N GLY A 68 5.96 -13.15 27.08
CA GLY A 68 7.25 -13.14 26.38
C GLY A 68 7.24 -13.54 24.87
N PRO A 69 8.32 -13.19 24.14
CA PRO A 69 8.28 -12.85 22.71
C PRO A 69 8.27 -14.02 21.71
N LYS A 70 8.15 -15.27 22.16
CA LYS A 70 8.34 -16.45 21.29
C LYS A 70 7.10 -16.90 20.50
N ASN A 71 5.92 -16.33 20.77
CA ASN A 71 4.64 -16.80 20.20
C ASN A 71 3.97 -15.84 19.19
N HIS A 72 4.63 -14.78 18.71
CA HIS A 72 3.99 -13.73 17.89
C HIS A 72 4.02 -13.98 16.37
N LEU A 73 3.47 -15.12 15.95
CA LEU A 73 3.22 -15.46 14.54
C LEU A 73 2.23 -14.50 13.85
N SER A 74 1.31 -13.90 14.61
CA SER A 74 0.34 -12.93 14.09
C SER A 74 0.99 -11.66 13.52
N THR A 75 2.13 -11.22 14.09
CA THR A 75 2.90 -10.07 13.60
C THR A 75 3.57 -10.37 12.25
N LEU A 76 4.05 -11.61 12.06
CA LEU A 76 4.61 -12.10 10.80
C LEU A 76 3.53 -12.31 9.72
N ILE A 77 2.36 -12.87 10.10
CA ILE A 77 1.23 -13.09 9.19
C ILE A 77 0.63 -11.76 8.71
N ALA A 78 0.56 -10.76 9.58
CA ALA A 78 0.13 -9.42 9.19
C ALA A 78 1.14 -8.73 8.26
N LEU A 79 2.44 -8.99 8.41
CA LEU A 79 3.48 -8.48 7.51
C LEU A 79 3.41 -9.14 6.11
N LEU A 80 3.02 -10.43 6.05
CA LEU A 80 2.86 -11.21 4.81
C LEU A 80 1.56 -10.91 4.04
N ILE A 81 0.46 -10.58 4.72
CA ILE A 81 -0.81 -10.22 4.05
C ILE A 81 -0.76 -8.80 3.47
N PHE A 82 0.14 -7.96 3.97
CA PHE A 82 0.30 -6.56 3.56
C PHE A 82 1.48 -6.26 2.62
N THR A 83 2.34 -7.24 2.33
CA THR A 83 3.32 -7.14 1.22
C THR A 83 2.74 -7.64 -0.09
#